data_AF-A0A101W4E2-F1
#
_entry.id   AF-A0A101W4E2-F1
#
_cell.length_a   1.000
_cell.length_b   1.000
_cell.length_c   1.000
_cell.angle_alpha   90.00
_cell.angle_beta   90.00
_cell.angle_gamma   90.00
#
_symmetry.space_group_name_H-M   'P 1'
#
loop_
_entity.id
_entity.type
_entity.pdbx_description
1 polymer ?
#
loop_
_entity_poly.entity_id
_entity_poly.type
_entity_poly.pdbx_seq_one_letter_code
_entity_poly.pdbx_strand_id
1 'polypeptide(L)' 'MNTTQITQEARLIFSPQVAKYLLAKNFNIIDIKPHKNDHRATVFIFRNDEGLDQAIHNYRNRI' A
#
# COMPACT_ATOMS: atom_id res chain seq x y z
N MET A 1 -23.90 -19.79 1.86
CA MET A 1 -23.51 -18.41 2.19
C MET A 1 -22.01 -18.32 2.00
N ASN A 2 -21.53 -17.59 1.00
CA ASN A 2 -20.11 -17.55 0.68
C ASN A 2 -19.43 -16.52 1.60
N THR A 3 -18.62 -17.00 2.53
CA THR A 3 -17.78 -16.20 3.41
C THR A 3 -16.66 -15.58 2.57
N THR A 4 -16.79 -14.30 2.24
CA THR A 4 -15.69 -13.52 1.67
C THR A 4 -14.59 -13.43 2.72
N GLN A 5 -13.52 -14.21 2.54
CA GLN A 5 -12.32 -14.05 3.34
C GLN A 5 -11.72 -12.66 3.04
N ILE A 6 -11.69 -11.79 4.04
CA ILE A 6 -10.90 -10.55 3.97
C ILE A 6 -9.46 -11.01 4.13
N THR A 7 -8.82 -11.37 3.01
CA THR A 7 -7.40 -11.68 2.98
C THR A 7 -6.63 -10.45 3.42
N GLN A 8 -6.00 -10.50 4.61
CA GLN A 8 -5.02 -9.53 5.11
C GLN A 8 -3.72 -9.55 4.26
N GLU A 9 -3.80 -9.86 2.98
CA GLU A 9 -2.65 -10.10 2.10
C GLU A 9 -2.16 -8.84 1.43
N ALA A 10 -2.91 -7.74 1.50
CA ALA A 10 -2.59 -6.51 0.79
C ALA A 10 -2.85 -5.25 1.61
N ARG A 11 -2.04 -4.23 1.34
CA ARG A 11 -2.14 -2.89 1.94
C ARG A 11 -2.32 -1.83 0.85
N LEU A 12 -3.33 -0.99 1.03
CA LEU A 12 -3.59 0.15 0.14
C LEU A 12 -2.77 1.36 0.58
N ILE A 13 -2.04 1.95 -0.35
CA ILE A 13 -1.24 3.15 -0.15
C ILE A 13 -1.71 4.20 -1.15
N PHE A 14 -2.15 5.35 -0.63
CA PHE A 14 -2.71 6.45 -1.42
C PHE A 14 -1.73 7.60 -1.67
N SER A 15 -0.56 7.56 -1.01
CA SER A 15 0.49 8.57 -1.20
C SER A 15 1.58 8.04 -2.13
N PRO A 16 1.83 8.71 -3.27
CA PRO A 16 2.95 8.38 -4.15
C PRO A 16 4.31 8.43 -3.44
N GLN A 17 4.45 9.33 -2.46
CA GLN A 17 5.70 9.50 -1.70
C GLN A 17 5.95 8.31 -0.77
N VAL A 18 4.90 7.82 -0.09
CA VAL A 18 4.97 6.60 0.73
C VAL A 18 5.26 5.39 -0.15
N ALA A 19 4.56 5.25 -1.29
CA ALA A 19 4.77 4.14 -2.22
C ALA A 19 6.21 4.09 -2.74
N LYS A 20 6.78 5.24 -3.13
CA LYS A 20 8.18 5.36 -3.54
C LYS A 20 9.14 4.92 -2.43
N TYR A 21 8.89 5.34 -1.19
CA TYR A 21 9.71 4.94 -0.05
C TYR A 21 9.67 3.42 0.19
N LEU A 22 8.48 2.81 0.11
CA LEU A 22 8.31 1.37 0.28
C LEU A 22 9.00 0.56 -0.82
N LEU A 23 8.91 1.02 -2.07
CA LEU A 23 9.66 0.41 -3.19
C LEU A 23 11.17 0.46 -2.96
N ALA A 24 11.70 1.58 -2.46
CA ALA A 24 13.12 1.71 -2.12
C ALA A 24 13.56 0.79 -0.95
N LYS A 25 12.60 0.22 -0.21
CA LYS A 25 12.82 -0.76 0.86
C LYS A 25 12.52 -2.20 0.42
N ASN A 26 12.38 -2.44 -0.88
CA ASN A 26 12.10 -3.75 -1.49
C ASN A 26 10.74 -4.37 -1.10
N PHE A 27 9.76 -3.56 -0.70
CA PHE A 27 8.39 -4.03 -0.56
C PHE A 27 7.74 -4.21 -1.93
N ASN A 28 6.92 -5.24 -2.06
CA ASN A 28 6.36 -5.64 -3.35
C ASN A 28 5.01 -4.99 -3.61
N ILE A 29 4.91 -4.25 -4.71
CA ILE A 29 3.62 -3.85 -5.28
C ILE A 29 3.03 -5.07 -5.99
N ILE A 30 1.79 -5.39 -5.68
CA ILE A 30 1.04 -6.45 -6.35
C ILE A 30 0.09 -5.88 -7.41
N ASP A 31 -0.34 -4.62 -7.27
CA ASP A 31 -1.26 -3.98 -8.21
C ASP A 31 -1.24 -2.45 -8.06
N ILE A 32 -1.63 -1.74 -9.12
CA ILE A 32 -1.78 -0.28 -9.16
C ILE A 32 -3.09 0.04 -9.85
N LYS A 33 -3.97 0.78 -9.17
CA LYS A 33 -5.31 1.12 -9.66
C LYS A 33 -5.58 2.61 -9.62
N PRO A 34 -6.43 3.15 -10.52
CA PRO A 34 -6.94 4.51 -10.36
C PRO A 34 -7.82 4.62 -9.12
N HIS A 35 -7.83 5.78 -8.47
CA HIS A 35 -8.75 6.04 -7.37
C HIS A 35 -10.18 6.22 -7.89
N LYS A 36 -11.16 5.56 -7.26
CA LYS A 36 -12.55 5.49 -7.74
C LYS A 36 -13.21 6.86 -7.93
N ASN A 37 -12.92 7.80 -7.04
CA ASN A 37 -13.58 9.12 -7.00
C ASN A 37 -12.68 10.27 -7.46
N ASP A 38 -11.38 10.02 -7.65
CA ASP A 38 -10.44 11.04 -8.08
C ASP A 38 -9.56 10.47 -9.19
N HIS A 39 -9.87 10.87 -10.42
CA HIS A 39 -9.22 10.36 -11.63
C HIS A 39 -7.75 10.77 -11.72
N ARG A 40 -7.32 11.74 -10.91
CA ARG A 40 -5.91 12.18 -10.82
C ARG A 40 -5.13 11.42 -9.76
N ALA A 41 -5.80 10.65 -8.91
CA ALA A 41 -5.16 9.90 -7.84
C ALA A 41 -4.97 8.42 -8.21
N THR A 42 -3.87 7.85 -7.69
CA THR A 42 -3.48 6.45 -7.89
C THR A 42 -3.42 5.74 -6.55
N VAL A 43 -3.97 4.54 -6.50
CA VAL A 43 -3.90 3.63 -5.35
C VAL A 43 -2.84 2.57 -5.65
N PHE A 44 -1.83 2.51 -4.80
CA PHE A 44 -0.78 1.50 -4.86
C PHE A 44 -1.13 0.37 -3.90
N ILE A 45 -1.12 -0.86 -4.37
CA ILE A 45 -1.50 -2.04 -3.59
C ILE A 45 -0.23 -2.84 -3.34
N PHE A 46 0.21 -2.90 -2.09
CA PHE A 46 1.39 -3.65 -1.67
C PHE A 46 0.99 -5.00 -1.09
N ARG A 47 1.82 -6.02 -1.28
CA ARG A 47 1.73 -7.27 -0.52
C ARG A 47 1.97 -6.94 0.96
N ASN A 48 1.16 -7.50 1.85
CA ASN A 48 1.27 -7.29 3.29
C ASN A 48 2.41 -8.12 3.90
N ASP A 49 3.64 -7.83 3.45
CA ASP A 49 4.86 -8.45 3.94
C ASP A 49 5.18 -8.01 5.37
N GLU A 50 5.91 -8.87 6.09
CA GLU A 50 6.42 -8.54 7.41
C GLU A 50 7.21 -7.22 7.39
N GLY A 51 6.97 -6.35 8.38
CA GLY A 51 7.64 -5.06 8.50
C GLY A 51 7.07 -3.94 7.62
N LEU A 52 6.08 -4.21 6.76
CA LEU A 52 5.45 -3.18 5.92
C LEU A 52 4.84 -2.05 6.76
N ASP A 53 4.02 -2.39 7.76
CA ASP A 53 3.38 -1.40 8.63
C ASP A 53 4.41 -0.59 9.44
N GLN A 54 5.49 -1.23 9.91
CA GLN A 54 6.58 -0.53 10.58
C GLN A 54 7.30 0.43 9.62
N ALA A 55 7.52 0.04 8.36
CA ALA A 55 8.11 0.91 7.36
C ALA A 55 7.22 2.13 7.07
N ILE A 56 5.90 1.95 6.98
CA ILE A 56 4.93 3.04 6.84
C ILE A 56 4.98 3.98 8.05
N HIS A 57 5.02 3.43 9.26
CA HIS A 57 5.13 4.21 10.50
C HIS A 57 6.44 5.02 10.54
N ASN A 58 7.56 4.38 10.21
CA ASN A 58 8.87 5.03 10.15
C ASN A 58 8.90 6.18 9.13
N TYR A 59 8.23 6.03 7.97
CA TYR A 59 8.14 7.10 6.99
C TYR A 59 7.39 8.32 7.55
N ARG A 60 6.25 8.09 8.23
CA ARG A 60 5.44 9.17 8.81
C ARG A 60 6.16 9.95 9.90
N ASN A 61 7.01 9.31 10.69
CA ASN A 61 7.76 9.97 11.77
C ASN A 61 9.03 10.70 11.30
N ARG A 62 9.38 10.64 10.01
CA ARG A 62 10.54 11.36 9.43
C ARG A 62 10.19 12.75 8.92
N ILE A 63 8.90 13.06 8.80
CA ILE A 63 8.36 14.29 8.20
C ILE A 63 7.76 15.17 9.28
#